data_AF-A0A960F746-F1
#
_entry.id   AF-A0A960F746-F1
#
_cell.length_a   1.000
_cell.length_b   1.000
_cell.length_c   1.000
_cell.angle_alpha   90.00
_cell.angle_beta   90.00
_cell.angle_gamma   90.00
#
_symmetry.space_group_name_H-M   'P 1'
#
loop_
_entity.id
_entity.type
_entity.pdbx_description
1 polymer ?
#
loop_
_entity_poly.entity_id
_entity_poly.type
_entity_poly.pdbx_seq_one_letter_code
_entity_poly.pdbx_strand_id
1 'polypeptide(L)'
;AETTPHDAGCVDEHAVISAAAEVGMPVAAVREAIAVERLGPRPPHRRLDPLVGPCSVVTERSIGVTADDAFRLLDRWLARRHQLRRQHLVRDDSAGITAVWRKRSDLAAGVQRGVRGVAGGASLGRVNELTCQIVPLGAEDRCVVRLVADRSVRRRRTLGASGTLGTIGLGAIVAGSAAASSVTVVLAPGVLVAGALAGVSKRAASGLERELERVLDQLANDPCATGRRRGRRGRA
;
A
#
# COMPACT_ATOMS: atom_id res chain seq x y z
N ALA A 1 -23.60 -27.12 -34.82
CA ALA A 1 -22.58 -26.08 -34.59
C ALA A 1 -22.66 -25.70 -33.13
N GLU A 2 -21.87 -26.39 -32.32
CA GLU A 2 -21.86 -26.25 -30.86
C GLU A 2 -20.68 -25.35 -30.51
N THR A 3 -20.97 -24.08 -30.26
CA THR A 3 -20.00 -23.14 -29.68
C THR A 3 -19.76 -23.56 -28.24
N THR A 4 -18.70 -24.32 -28.01
CA THR A 4 -18.15 -24.48 -26.67
C THR A 4 -17.73 -23.09 -26.15
N PRO A 5 -18.05 -22.74 -24.89
CA PRO A 5 -17.55 -21.52 -24.30
C PRO A 5 -16.02 -21.62 -24.27
N HIS A 6 -15.38 -20.77 -25.07
CA HIS A 6 -13.95 -20.61 -25.11
C HIS A 6 -13.48 -20.29 -23.68
N ASP A 7 -12.58 -21.13 -23.17
CA ASP A 7 -11.76 -20.93 -21.98
C ASP A 7 -10.79 -19.75 -22.22
N ALA A 8 -11.37 -18.57 -22.48
CA ALA A 8 -10.71 -17.41 -23.08
C ALA A 8 -9.89 -16.59 -22.08
N GLY A 9 -9.66 -17.11 -20.86
CA GLY A 9 -9.25 -16.28 -19.73
C GLY A 9 -7.90 -16.64 -19.10
N CYS A 10 -7.39 -17.85 -19.31
CA CYS A 10 -6.15 -18.31 -18.67
C CYS A 10 -5.09 -18.60 -19.73
N VAL A 11 -4.19 -17.64 -19.95
CA VAL A 11 -2.99 -17.92 -20.74
C VAL A 11 -2.06 -18.76 -19.89
N ASP A 12 -1.65 -19.94 -20.40
CA ASP A 12 -0.68 -20.80 -19.72
C ASP A 12 0.67 -20.07 -19.57
N GLU A 13 1.15 -19.94 -18.33
CA GLU A 13 2.40 -19.24 -18.02
C GLU A 13 3.59 -19.91 -18.71
N HIS A 14 3.59 -21.24 -18.80
CA HIS A 14 4.68 -21.96 -19.47
C HIS A 14 4.71 -21.65 -20.96
N ALA A 15 3.57 -21.57 -21.63
CA ALA A 15 3.46 -21.13 -23.01
C ALA A 15 3.99 -19.69 -23.21
N VAL A 16 3.63 -18.74 -22.33
CA VAL A 16 4.12 -17.35 -22.41
C VAL A 16 5.64 -17.27 -22.26
N ILE A 17 6.20 -17.98 -21.28
CA ILE A 17 7.64 -18.01 -21.03
C ILE A 17 8.38 -18.64 -22.21
N SER A 18 7.84 -19.72 -22.78
CA SER A 18 8.45 -20.41 -23.93
C SER A 18 8.44 -19.52 -25.17
N ALA A 19 7.29 -18.90 -25.49
CA ALA A 19 7.17 -17.96 -26.60
C ALA A 19 8.10 -16.75 -26.44
N ALA A 20 8.24 -16.21 -25.23
CA ALA A 20 9.18 -15.14 -24.95
C ALA A 20 10.64 -15.54 -25.21
N ALA A 21 11.02 -16.77 -24.82
CA ALA A 21 12.36 -17.28 -25.07
C ALA A 21 12.64 -17.42 -26.59
N GLU A 22 11.66 -17.86 -27.38
CA GLU A 22 11.77 -17.98 -28.84
C GLU A 22 12.03 -16.64 -29.54
N VAL A 23 11.40 -15.56 -29.08
CA VAL A 23 11.62 -14.20 -29.62
C VAL A 23 12.83 -13.48 -29.01
N GLY A 24 13.61 -14.15 -28.16
CA GLY A 24 14.80 -13.60 -27.52
C GLY A 24 14.51 -12.61 -26.38
N MET A 25 13.32 -12.62 -25.79
CA MET A 25 13.01 -11.82 -24.60
C MET A 25 13.63 -12.44 -23.34
N PRO A 26 14.13 -11.62 -22.38
CA PRO A 26 14.65 -12.15 -21.13
C PRO A 26 13.57 -12.85 -20.29
N VAL A 27 13.69 -14.16 -20.11
CA VAL A 27 12.75 -14.99 -19.32
C VAL A 27 12.54 -14.44 -17.91
N ALA A 28 13.59 -13.92 -17.28
CA ALA A 28 13.49 -13.32 -15.95
C ALA A 28 12.57 -12.09 -15.92
N ALA A 29 12.61 -11.24 -16.95
CA ALA A 29 11.75 -10.07 -17.06
C ALA A 29 10.28 -10.47 -17.28
N VAL A 30 10.04 -11.53 -18.06
CA VAL A 30 8.68 -12.06 -18.29
C VAL A 30 8.09 -12.66 -17.02
N ARG A 31 8.87 -13.45 -16.27
CA ARG A 31 8.43 -13.97 -14.96
C ARG A 31 8.12 -12.85 -13.97
N GLU A 32 8.93 -11.80 -13.95
CA GLU A 32 8.66 -10.62 -13.11
C GLU A 32 7.37 -9.93 -13.56
N ALA A 33 7.14 -9.75 -14.86
CA ALA A 33 5.90 -9.17 -15.39
C ALA A 33 4.66 -10.01 -15.03
N ILE A 34 4.73 -11.34 -15.16
CA ILE A 34 3.64 -12.25 -14.76
C ILE A 34 3.38 -12.16 -13.25
N ALA A 35 4.44 -12.11 -12.44
CA ALA A 35 4.31 -11.95 -10.99
C ALA A 35 3.66 -10.60 -10.62
N VAL A 36 4.01 -9.52 -11.31
CA VAL A 36 3.39 -8.20 -11.13
C VAL A 36 1.91 -8.21 -11.54
N GLU A 37 1.56 -8.90 -12.62
CA GLU A 37 0.17 -9.06 -13.05
C GLU A 37 -0.67 -9.82 -12.01
N ARG A 38 -0.10 -10.87 -11.39
CA ARG A 38 -0.76 -11.63 -10.31
C ARG A 38 -1.04 -10.80 -9.06
N LEU A 39 -0.26 -9.76 -8.80
CA LEU A 39 -0.56 -8.81 -7.72
C LEU A 39 -1.86 -8.04 -7.97
N GLY A 40 -2.34 -8.04 -9.22
CA GLY A 40 -3.55 -7.35 -9.64
C GLY A 40 -3.37 -5.83 -9.71
N PRO A 41 -4.46 -5.12 -10.02
CA PRO A 41 -4.42 -3.68 -10.21
C PRO A 41 -4.03 -2.95 -8.93
N ARG A 42 -3.28 -1.86 -9.08
CA ARG A 42 -3.00 -0.95 -7.97
C ARG A 42 -4.32 -0.31 -7.50
N PRO A 43 -4.47 -0.04 -6.19
CA PRO A 43 -5.60 0.72 -5.66
C PRO A 43 -5.84 2.01 -6.45
N PRO A 44 -7.09 2.32 -6.83
CA PRO A 44 -7.38 3.49 -7.66
C PRO A 44 -7.15 4.79 -6.90
N HIS A 45 -6.65 5.80 -7.62
CA HIS A 45 -6.57 7.16 -7.11
C HIS A 45 -7.97 7.73 -6.84
N ARG A 46 -8.13 8.46 -5.73
CA ARG A 46 -9.37 9.16 -5.37
C ARG A 46 -9.27 10.64 -5.73
N ARG A 47 -10.41 11.27 -5.99
CA ARG A 47 -10.51 12.67 -6.46
C ARG A 47 -9.76 13.70 -5.60
N LEU A 48 -9.62 13.47 -4.29
CA LEU A 48 -8.93 14.40 -3.37
C LEU A 48 -7.47 14.01 -3.11
N ASP A 49 -6.94 12.96 -3.74
CA ASP A 49 -5.56 12.52 -3.54
C ASP A 49 -4.53 13.59 -3.97
N PRO A 50 -4.73 14.38 -5.04
CA PRO A 50 -3.85 15.49 -5.38
C PRO A 50 -3.81 16.59 -4.32
N LEU A 51 -4.82 16.70 -3.46
CA LEU A 51 -4.91 17.72 -2.41
C LEU A 51 -4.39 17.18 -1.08
N VAL A 52 -4.83 15.98 -0.68
CA VAL A 52 -4.65 15.46 0.68
C VAL A 52 -3.66 14.28 0.72
N GLY A 53 -3.13 13.85 -0.43
CA GLY A 53 -2.34 12.64 -0.57
C GLY A 53 -3.22 11.38 -0.70
N PRO A 54 -2.64 10.27 -1.19
CA PRO A 54 -3.40 9.08 -1.57
C PRO A 54 -3.99 8.37 -0.34
N CYS A 55 -5.19 7.81 -0.48
CA CYS A 55 -5.86 7.09 0.62
C CYS A 55 -5.20 5.76 1.00
N SER A 56 -4.32 5.25 0.14
CA SER A 56 -3.42 4.14 0.40
C SER A 56 -2.01 4.51 -0.05
N VAL A 57 -0.98 3.92 0.54
CA VAL A 57 0.39 3.98 0.00
C VAL A 57 0.78 2.59 -0.41
N VAL A 58 1.31 2.48 -1.62
CA VAL A 58 1.69 1.21 -2.24
C VAL A 58 3.17 1.29 -2.55
N THR A 59 3.92 0.29 -2.09
CA THR A 59 5.32 0.11 -2.47
C THR A 59 5.51 -1.33 -2.92
N GLU A 60 6.24 -1.52 -4.01
CA GLU A 60 6.44 -2.83 -4.63
C GLU A 60 7.92 -3.01 -4.98
N ARG A 61 8.45 -4.21 -4.75
CA ARG A 61 9.85 -4.51 -5.06
C ARG A 61 10.08 -6.01 -5.24
N SER A 62 10.95 -6.37 -6.19
CA SER A 62 11.52 -7.72 -6.27
C SER A 62 12.68 -7.91 -5.28
N ILE A 63 12.62 -9.00 -4.52
CA ILE A 63 13.52 -9.31 -3.41
C ILE A 63 14.19 -10.65 -3.68
N GLY A 64 15.49 -10.74 -3.41
CA GLY A 64 16.32 -11.94 -3.58
C GLY A 64 16.16 -12.98 -2.48
N VAL A 65 14.93 -13.24 -2.02
CA VAL A 65 14.62 -14.19 -0.96
C VAL A 65 13.34 -14.96 -1.29
N THR A 66 13.16 -16.15 -0.71
CA THR A 66 11.93 -16.92 -0.89
C THR A 66 10.71 -16.18 -0.33
N ALA A 67 9.53 -16.45 -0.89
CA ALA A 67 8.28 -15.85 -0.42
C ALA A 67 8.00 -16.13 1.08
N ASP A 68 8.31 -17.35 1.55
CA ASP A 68 8.15 -17.74 2.95
C ASP A 68 9.14 -17.06 3.88
N ASP A 69 10.39 -16.86 3.47
CA ASP A 69 11.38 -16.12 4.27
C ASP A 69 11.00 -14.64 4.35
N ALA A 70 10.62 -14.04 3.22
CA ALA A 70 10.11 -12.67 3.16
C ALA A 70 8.93 -12.48 4.13
N PHE A 71 7.95 -13.39 4.07
CA PHE A 71 6.80 -13.37 4.96
C PHE A 71 7.19 -13.48 6.44
N ARG A 72 8.04 -14.45 6.79
CA ARG A 72 8.46 -14.68 8.19
C ARG A 72 9.25 -13.51 8.78
N LEU A 73 10.06 -12.85 7.97
CA LEU A 73 10.78 -11.65 8.39
C LEU A 73 9.83 -10.48 8.60
N LEU A 74 8.95 -10.24 7.62
CA LEU A 74 7.96 -9.18 7.68
C LEU A 74 7.01 -9.36 8.88
N ASP A 75 6.47 -10.56 9.09
CA ASP A 75 5.55 -10.85 10.20
C ASP A 75 6.21 -10.60 11.55
N ARG A 76 7.47 -11.05 11.74
CA ARG A 76 8.24 -10.78 12.96
C ARG A 76 8.50 -9.29 13.17
N TRP A 77 8.89 -8.55 12.13
CA TRP A 77 9.16 -7.13 12.25
C TRP A 77 7.90 -6.31 12.53
N LEU A 78 6.81 -6.55 11.82
CA LEU A 78 5.54 -5.86 12.02
C LEU A 78 4.98 -6.13 13.41
N ALA A 79 5.04 -7.38 13.89
CA ALA A 79 4.59 -7.72 15.23
C ALA A 79 5.44 -7.10 16.33
N ARG A 80 6.79 -7.17 16.23
CA ARG A 80 7.70 -6.72 17.29
C ARG A 80 7.94 -5.22 17.31
N ARG A 81 8.18 -4.61 16.14
CA ARG A 81 8.57 -3.18 16.04
C ARG A 81 7.37 -2.25 15.89
N HIS A 82 6.33 -2.68 15.19
CA HIS A 82 5.18 -1.84 14.85
C HIS A 82 3.88 -2.22 15.60
N GLN A 83 3.93 -3.28 16.41
CA GLN A 83 2.78 -3.79 17.18
C GLN A 83 1.54 -4.09 16.31
N LEU A 84 1.77 -4.40 15.04
CA LEU A 84 0.73 -4.80 14.10
C LEU A 84 0.48 -6.30 14.24
N ARG A 85 -0.77 -6.69 14.44
CA ARG A 85 -1.17 -8.09 14.63
C ARG A 85 -1.73 -8.61 13.31
N ARG A 86 -1.26 -9.79 12.90
CA ARG A 86 -1.81 -10.49 11.74
C ARG A 86 -3.27 -10.87 12.01
N GLN A 87 -4.16 -10.47 11.11
CA GLN A 87 -5.58 -10.81 11.18
C GLN A 87 -5.97 -11.85 10.15
N HIS A 88 -5.35 -11.80 8.97
CA HIS A 88 -5.69 -12.68 7.87
C HIS A 88 -4.42 -13.13 7.16
N LEU A 89 -4.42 -14.39 6.73
CA LEU A 89 -3.35 -15.01 5.95
C LEU A 89 -3.99 -15.99 4.97
N VAL A 90 -3.74 -15.76 3.69
CA VAL A 90 -4.06 -16.68 2.60
C VAL A 90 -2.75 -17.10 1.97
N ARG A 91 -2.61 -18.41 1.78
CA ARG A 91 -1.50 -19.02 1.07
C ARG A 91 -2.08 -19.79 -0.09
N ASP A 92 -1.54 -19.50 -1.26
CA ASP A 92 -1.86 -20.17 -2.51
C ASP A 92 -0.53 -20.52 -3.16
N ASP A 93 -0.34 -21.79 -3.50
CA ASP A 93 0.91 -22.28 -4.10
C ASP A 93 1.21 -21.59 -5.45
N SER A 94 0.16 -21.14 -6.15
CA SER A 94 0.25 -20.48 -7.46
C SER A 94 0.18 -18.94 -7.37
N ALA A 95 -0.68 -18.41 -6.50
CA ALA A 95 -0.88 -16.95 -6.35
C ALA A 95 0.00 -16.30 -5.26
N GLY A 96 0.68 -17.10 -4.45
CA GLY A 96 1.60 -16.64 -3.41
C GLY A 96 0.94 -16.41 -2.05
N ILE A 97 1.50 -15.48 -1.27
CA ILE A 97 1.09 -15.22 0.12
C ILE A 97 0.42 -13.85 0.20
N THR A 98 -0.83 -13.81 0.66
CA THR A 98 -1.52 -12.55 0.99
C THR A 98 -1.77 -12.50 2.50
N ALA A 99 -1.36 -11.42 3.14
CA ALA A 99 -1.52 -11.25 4.58
C ALA A 99 -1.97 -9.83 4.93
N VAL A 100 -2.82 -9.73 5.96
CA VAL A 100 -3.33 -8.46 6.47
C VAL A 100 -2.96 -8.34 7.93
N TRP A 101 -2.30 -7.24 8.28
CA TRP A 101 -2.03 -6.86 9.67
C TRP A 101 -2.83 -5.63 10.03
N ARG A 102 -3.41 -5.63 11.23
CA ARG A 102 -4.08 -4.46 11.78
C ARG A 102 -3.53 -4.09 13.14
N LYS A 103 -3.68 -2.81 13.47
CA LYS A 103 -3.46 -2.34 14.84
C LYS A 103 -4.61 -2.83 15.72
N ARG A 104 -4.30 -3.20 16.96
CA ARG A 104 -5.32 -3.53 17.95
C ARG A 104 -6.12 -2.27 18.29
N SER A 105 -7.44 -2.31 18.09
CA SER A 105 -8.39 -1.23 18.39
C SER A 105 -8.34 -0.77 19.85
N ASP A 106 -8.11 -1.71 20.76
CA ASP A 106 -8.27 -1.48 22.21
C ASP A 106 -7.10 -0.69 22.81
N LEU A 107 -5.93 -0.70 22.15
CA LEU A 107 -4.76 0.10 22.58
C LEU A 107 -4.89 1.57 22.17
N ALA A 108 -5.82 1.91 21.27
CA ALA A 108 -6.08 3.29 20.86
C ALA A 108 -6.93 4.06 21.88
N ALA A 109 -7.70 3.36 22.73
CA ALA A 109 -8.52 4.00 23.78
C ALA A 109 -7.66 4.52 24.95
N GLY A 110 -6.51 3.91 25.24
CA GLY A 110 -5.66 4.28 26.39
C GLY A 110 -4.56 5.32 26.12
N VAL A 111 -4.13 5.51 24.86
CA VAL A 111 -2.91 6.29 24.55
C VAL A 111 -3.22 7.69 23.99
N GLN A 112 -4.49 8.08 23.85
CA GLN A 112 -4.87 9.40 23.33
C GLN A 112 -4.49 10.60 24.23
N ARG A 113 -3.90 10.41 25.42
CA ARG A 113 -3.54 11.53 26.33
C ARG A 113 -2.07 11.71 26.69
N GLY A 114 -1.13 10.87 26.24
CA GLY A 114 0.23 10.90 26.84
C GLY A 114 1.42 11.25 25.95
N VAL A 115 1.44 10.89 24.68
CA VAL A 115 2.73 10.72 23.95
C VAL A 115 2.83 11.62 22.73
N ARG A 116 2.66 12.94 22.92
CA ARG A 116 2.95 13.92 21.87
C ARG A 116 4.42 14.36 21.84
N GLY A 117 5.27 13.86 22.75
CA GLY A 117 6.59 14.46 23.00
C GLY A 117 7.85 13.68 22.61
N VAL A 118 7.89 12.33 22.61
CA VAL A 118 9.21 11.64 22.72
C VAL A 118 9.55 10.63 21.63
N ALA A 119 8.63 10.27 20.73
CA ALA A 119 8.98 9.46 19.57
C ALA A 119 8.83 10.29 18.30
N GLY A 120 9.95 10.55 17.61
CA GLY A 120 10.00 10.89 16.18
C GLY A 120 9.43 9.75 15.34
N GLY A 121 8.14 9.47 15.55
CA GLY A 121 7.56 8.14 15.46
C GLY A 121 7.41 7.66 14.04
N ALA A 122 7.96 6.46 13.80
CA ALA A 122 7.62 5.56 12.71
C ALA A 122 6.19 5.77 12.24
N SER A 123 6.03 6.26 11.01
CA SER A 123 4.74 6.53 10.38
C SER A 123 3.88 5.26 10.24
N LEU A 124 4.49 4.07 10.15
CA LEU A 124 3.81 2.77 10.20
C LEU A 124 3.04 2.56 11.50
N GLY A 125 3.50 3.11 12.63
CA GLY A 125 2.78 3.03 13.91
C GLY A 125 1.43 3.78 13.91
N ARG A 126 1.15 4.56 12.86
CA ARG A 126 -0.08 5.33 12.65
C ARG A 126 -1.01 4.71 11.60
N VAL A 127 -0.61 3.61 10.99
CA VAL A 127 -1.41 2.86 10.01
C VAL A 127 -2.34 1.91 10.76
N ASN A 128 -3.61 1.85 10.35
CA ASN A 128 -4.58 0.94 10.97
C ASN A 128 -4.52 -0.45 10.36
N GLU A 129 -4.24 -0.52 9.07
CA GLU A 129 -4.22 -1.76 8.28
C GLU A 129 -3.09 -1.70 7.26
N LEU A 130 -2.31 -2.78 7.22
CA LEU A 130 -1.27 -3.02 6.24
C LEU A 130 -1.56 -4.37 5.57
N THR A 131 -1.66 -4.36 4.26
CA THR A 131 -1.81 -5.58 3.44
C THR A 131 -0.49 -5.84 2.74
N CYS A 132 -0.03 -7.10 2.75
CA CYS A 132 1.10 -7.57 1.98
C CYS A 132 0.65 -8.64 1.01
N GLN A 133 1.17 -8.57 -0.21
CA GLN A 133 1.09 -9.62 -1.20
C GLN A 133 2.51 -10.00 -1.60
N ILE A 134 2.83 -11.28 -1.57
CA ILE A 134 4.15 -11.82 -1.88
C ILE A 134 3.96 -12.89 -2.95
N VAL A 135 4.46 -12.63 -4.15
CA VAL A 135 4.33 -13.56 -5.29
C VAL A 135 5.73 -14.13 -5.60
N PRO A 136 5.90 -15.46 -5.62
CA PRO A 136 7.17 -16.09 -5.97
C PRO A 136 7.50 -15.90 -7.46
N LEU A 137 8.79 -15.76 -7.80
CA LEU A 137 9.26 -15.62 -9.19
C LEU A 137 9.72 -16.99 -9.78
N GLY A 138 8.83 -17.98 -9.68
CA GLY A 138 9.11 -19.35 -10.12
C GLY A 138 10.16 -20.06 -9.25
N ALA A 139 11.06 -20.81 -9.89
CA ALA A 139 12.04 -21.68 -9.21
C ALA A 139 13.24 -20.96 -8.58
N GLU A 140 13.31 -19.63 -8.69
CA GLU A 140 14.36 -18.84 -8.07
C GLU A 140 14.00 -18.50 -6.61
N ASP A 141 15.01 -18.35 -5.74
CA ASP A 141 14.85 -17.82 -4.38
C ASP A 141 14.55 -16.31 -4.44
N ARG A 142 13.51 -15.92 -5.18
CA ARG A 142 13.09 -14.53 -5.42
C ARG A 142 11.59 -14.41 -5.34
N CYS A 143 11.14 -13.25 -4.87
CA CYS A 143 9.72 -12.92 -4.83
C CYS A 143 9.51 -11.42 -5.11
N VAL A 144 8.33 -11.07 -5.59
CA VAL A 144 7.88 -9.68 -5.63
C VAL A 144 6.98 -9.46 -4.42
N VAL A 145 7.28 -8.42 -3.66
CA VAL A 145 6.53 -8.02 -2.47
C VAL A 145 5.85 -6.70 -2.76
N ARG A 146 4.53 -6.65 -2.58
CA ARG A 146 3.73 -5.42 -2.56
C ARG A 146 3.21 -5.18 -1.16
N LEU A 147 3.50 -4.00 -0.61
CA LEU A 147 2.93 -3.50 0.64
C LEU A 147 1.92 -2.41 0.33
N VAL A 148 0.72 -2.53 0.90
CA VAL A 148 -0.37 -1.55 0.78
C VAL A 148 -0.79 -1.11 2.18
N ALA A 149 -0.50 0.13 2.53
CA ALA A 149 -0.91 0.71 3.80
C ALA A 149 -2.17 1.55 3.64
N ASP A 150 -3.26 1.20 4.34
CA ASP A 150 -4.51 1.98 4.31
C ASP A 150 -4.46 3.16 5.30
N ARG A 151 -4.78 4.36 4.80
CA ARG A 151 -4.93 5.58 5.61
C ARG A 151 -6.33 6.19 5.57
N SER A 152 -7.30 5.49 5.00
CA SER A 152 -8.67 5.95 4.77
C SER A 152 -9.33 6.49 6.05
N VAL A 153 -9.21 5.79 7.17
CA VAL A 153 -9.81 6.18 8.47
C VAL A 153 -9.23 7.49 8.99
N ARG A 154 -7.91 7.70 8.86
CA ARG A 154 -7.26 8.93 9.31
C ARG A 154 -7.58 10.10 8.39
N ARG A 155 -7.63 9.87 7.08
CA ARG A 155 -8.06 10.87 6.09
C ARG A 155 -9.50 11.33 6.36
N ARG A 156 -10.41 10.41 6.68
CA ARG A 156 -11.79 10.77 7.09
C ARG A 156 -11.82 11.60 8.37
N ARG A 157 -10.98 11.30 9.37
CA ARG A 157 -10.88 12.12 10.59
C ARG A 157 -10.29 13.51 10.32
N THR A 158 -9.31 13.64 9.43
CA THR A 158 -8.76 14.95 9.04
C THR A 158 -9.78 15.79 8.26
N LEU A 159 -10.53 15.15 7.35
CA LEU A 159 -11.61 15.79 6.59
C LEU A 159 -12.87 16.05 7.44
N GLY A 160 -13.11 15.24 8.48
CA GLY A 160 -14.27 15.37 9.37
C GLY A 160 -14.04 16.28 10.58
N ALA A 161 -12.79 16.46 11.02
CA ALA A 161 -12.43 17.45 12.03
C ALA A 161 -12.43 18.89 11.47
N SER A 162 -12.50 19.05 10.16
CA SER A 162 -12.77 20.31 9.47
C SER A 162 -14.21 20.28 9.00
N GLY A 163 -15.15 20.69 9.87
CA GLY A 163 -16.60 20.63 9.65
C GLY A 163 -17.16 21.43 8.47
N THR A 164 -16.36 21.86 7.50
CA THR A 164 -16.80 22.67 6.35
C THR A 164 -15.80 22.46 5.21
N LEU A 165 -16.24 21.90 4.08
CA LEU A 165 -15.70 21.93 2.70
C LEU A 165 -16.28 20.67 2.03
N GLY A 166 -17.44 20.69 1.40
CA GLY A 166 -17.80 21.58 0.30
C GLY A 166 -18.14 20.67 -0.88
N THR A 167 -19.43 20.56 -1.19
CA THR A 167 -19.94 20.06 -2.46
C THR A 167 -19.37 20.92 -3.59
N ILE A 168 -18.26 20.50 -4.19
CA ILE A 168 -17.86 21.06 -5.49
C ILE A 168 -18.56 20.22 -6.55
N GLY A 169 -19.75 20.68 -6.94
CA GLY A 169 -20.56 20.09 -7.99
C GLY A 169 -21.56 21.11 -8.55
N LEU A 170 -21.14 21.75 -9.64
CA LEU A 170 -21.93 22.46 -10.67
C LEU A 170 -22.51 23.84 -10.31
N GLY A 171 -22.22 24.82 -11.17
CA GLY A 171 -22.64 26.20 -11.04
C GLY A 171 -24.11 26.45 -11.34
N ALA A 172 -24.59 27.58 -10.83
CA ALA A 172 -25.71 28.31 -11.40
C ALA A 172 -25.45 29.82 -11.19
N ILE A 173 -25.03 30.45 -12.29
CA ILE A 173 -25.49 31.74 -12.81
C ILE A 173 -25.57 32.92 -11.82
N VAL A 174 -24.74 33.93 -12.11
CA VAL A 174 -24.98 35.33 -11.74
C VAL A 174 -26.32 35.76 -12.34
N ALA A 175 -27.32 36.03 -11.50
CA ALA A 175 -28.48 36.82 -11.86
C ALA A 175 -28.72 37.85 -10.76
N GLY A 176 -28.26 39.08 -11.02
CA GLY A 176 -28.61 40.22 -10.20
C GLY A 176 -30.04 40.67 -10.46
N SER A 177 -30.70 41.15 -9.42
CA SER A 177 -31.61 42.29 -9.52
C SER A 177 -31.61 43.04 -8.17
N ALA A 178 -31.69 44.35 -8.28
CA ALA A 178 -31.29 45.32 -7.29
C ALA A 178 -32.31 45.51 -6.16
N ALA A 179 -31.83 45.64 -4.93
CA ALA A 179 -32.40 46.54 -3.93
C ALA A 179 -31.33 46.87 -2.89
N ALA A 180 -31.09 48.16 -2.70
CA ALA A 180 -30.08 48.70 -1.81
C ALA A 180 -30.24 48.19 -0.37
N SER A 181 -29.20 47.58 0.19
CA SER A 181 -28.89 47.65 1.62
C SER A 181 -27.53 47.00 1.87
N SER A 182 -26.58 47.82 2.33
CA SER A 182 -25.40 47.45 3.12
C SER A 182 -24.74 46.09 2.79
N VAL A 183 -23.74 46.13 1.92
CA VAL A 183 -22.76 45.05 1.72
C VAL A 183 -22.04 44.80 3.04
N THR A 184 -22.59 43.89 3.83
CA THR A 184 -21.84 43.28 4.93
C THR A 184 -20.99 42.21 4.28
N VAL A 185 -19.73 42.54 3.97
CA VAL A 185 -18.72 41.52 3.72
C VAL A 185 -18.55 40.77 5.04
N VAL A 186 -19.36 39.72 5.23
CA VAL A 186 -19.09 38.72 6.25
C VAL A 186 -17.81 38.03 5.80
N LEU A 187 -16.70 38.54 6.32
CA LEU A 187 -15.38 37.95 6.21
C LEU A 187 -15.44 36.61 6.96
N ALA A 188 -15.94 35.56 6.32
CA ALA A 188 -15.95 34.23 6.89
C ALA A 188 -14.48 33.82 7.12
N PRO A 189 -14.02 33.54 8.36
CA PRO A 189 -12.63 33.16 8.62
C PRO A 189 -12.28 31.73 8.17
N GLY A 190 -13.06 31.14 7.25
CA GLY A 190 -13.10 29.69 7.02
C GLY A 190 -12.19 29.14 5.93
N VAL A 191 -11.43 29.97 5.18
CA VAL A 191 -10.74 29.48 3.96
C VAL A 191 -9.26 29.14 4.18
N LEU A 192 -8.61 29.61 5.24
CA LEU A 192 -7.15 29.46 5.39
C LEU A 192 -6.66 28.19 6.10
N VAL A 193 -7.54 27.39 6.72
CA VAL A 193 -7.12 26.18 7.44
C VAL A 193 -7.01 24.94 6.52
N ALA A 194 -7.63 24.98 5.34
CA ALA A 194 -7.65 23.86 4.40
C ALA A 194 -6.27 23.57 3.78
N GLY A 195 -5.49 24.61 3.45
CA GLY A 195 -4.17 24.47 2.82
C GLY A 195 -3.11 23.88 3.76
N ALA A 196 -3.12 24.28 5.03
CA ALA A 196 -2.14 23.80 6.02
C ALA A 196 -2.32 22.31 6.33
N LEU A 197 -3.56 21.83 6.41
CA LEU A 197 -3.86 20.42 6.68
C LEU A 197 -3.56 19.51 5.47
N ALA A 198 -3.77 20.01 4.25
CA ALA A 198 -3.43 19.33 3.00
C ALA A 198 -1.91 19.05 2.87
N GLY A 199 -1.06 20.02 3.25
CA GLY A 199 0.40 19.82 3.26
C GLY A 199 0.87 18.78 4.27
N VAL A 200 0.26 18.73 5.46
CA VAL A 200 0.61 17.77 6.52
C VAL A 200 0.24 16.33 6.11
N SER A 201 -0.90 16.13 5.46
CA SER A 201 -1.34 14.80 5.03
C SER A 201 -0.49 14.27 3.86
N LYS A 202 -0.09 15.11 2.91
CA LYS A 202 0.87 14.75 1.86
C LYS A 202 2.23 14.36 2.43
N ARG A 203 2.80 15.13 3.36
CA ARG A 203 4.06 14.78 4.02
C ARG A 203 3.97 13.47 4.79
N ALA A 204 2.83 13.22 5.43
CA ALA A 204 2.57 11.94 6.08
C ALA A 204 2.47 10.78 5.07
N ALA A 205 2.05 11.05 3.82
CA ALA A 205 2.05 10.09 2.73
C ALA A 205 3.46 9.69 2.31
N SER A 206 4.28 10.68 1.97
CA SER A 206 5.68 10.44 1.57
C SER A 206 6.52 9.87 2.70
N GLY A 207 6.25 10.25 3.96
CA GLY A 207 6.92 9.67 5.12
C GLY A 207 6.63 8.17 5.27
N LEU A 208 5.40 7.75 4.97
CA LEU A 208 5.00 6.34 4.99
C LEU A 208 5.56 5.55 3.83
N GLU A 209 5.56 6.12 2.64
CA GLU A 209 6.19 5.53 1.47
C GLU A 209 7.67 5.24 1.72
N ARG A 210 8.43 6.23 2.18
CA ARG A 210 9.85 6.06 2.56
C ARG A 210 10.09 5.05 3.67
N GLU A 211 9.09 4.82 4.52
CA GLU A 211 9.20 3.82 5.58
C GLU A 211 8.89 2.41 5.07
N LEU A 212 7.90 2.27 4.19
CA LEU A 212 7.63 1.02 3.48
C LEU A 212 8.82 0.64 2.59
N GLU A 213 9.41 1.59 1.86
CA GLU A 213 10.66 1.41 1.11
C GLU A 213 11.78 0.94 2.03
N ARG A 214 11.98 1.58 3.19
CA ARG A 214 12.96 1.15 4.19
C ARG A 214 12.70 -0.26 4.72
N VAL A 215 11.44 -0.67 4.87
CA VAL A 215 11.09 -2.05 5.27
C VAL A 215 11.48 -3.03 4.15
N LEU A 216 11.21 -2.69 2.89
CA LEU A 216 11.61 -3.52 1.75
C LEU A 216 13.13 -3.55 1.56
N ASP A 217 13.83 -2.44 1.80
CA ASP A 217 15.31 -2.36 1.82
C ASP A 217 15.87 -3.27 2.90
N GLN A 218 15.33 -3.22 4.11
CA GLN A 218 15.76 -4.09 5.19
C GLN A 218 15.52 -5.55 4.82
N LEU A 219 14.36 -5.86 4.22
CA LEU A 219 14.01 -7.22 3.80
C LEU A 219 14.96 -7.75 2.72
N ALA A 220 15.35 -6.89 1.78
CA ALA A 220 16.31 -7.24 0.73
C ALA A 220 17.74 -7.42 1.24
N ASN A 221 18.11 -6.71 2.30
CA ASN A 221 19.47 -6.73 2.85
C ASN A 221 19.61 -7.60 4.11
N ASP A 222 18.57 -8.29 4.57
CA ASP A 222 18.64 -9.09 5.79
C ASP A 222 19.52 -10.34 5.56
N PRO A 223 20.64 -10.49 6.29
CA PRO A 223 21.53 -11.65 6.17
C PRO A 223 20.84 -12.98 6.55
N CYS A 224 19.78 -12.95 7.37
CA CYS A 224 18.99 -14.14 7.67
C CYS A 224 18.12 -14.60 6.49
N ALA A 225 17.83 -13.71 5.54
CA ALA A 225 17.03 -13.99 4.35
C ALA A 225 17.89 -14.48 3.18
N THR A 226 19.11 -13.97 3.08
CA THR A 226 20.14 -14.34 2.10
C THR A 226 20.99 -15.54 2.56
N GLY A 227 20.60 -16.17 3.67
CA GLY A 227 21.19 -17.40 4.20
C GLY A 227 21.06 -18.55 3.23
N ARG A 228 21.95 -18.58 2.22
CA ARG A 228 22.32 -19.76 1.45
C ARG A 228 22.29 -20.96 2.40
N ARG A 229 21.49 -21.97 2.08
CA ARG A 229 21.77 -23.38 2.43
C ARG A 229 23.12 -23.78 1.79
N ARG A 230 24.21 -23.17 2.23
CA ARG A 230 25.57 -23.56 1.86
C ARG A 230 25.90 -24.75 2.77
N GLY A 231 25.78 -25.96 2.23
CA GLY A 231 26.45 -27.13 2.76
C GLY A 231 25.68 -27.96 3.80
N ARG A 232 24.68 -28.71 3.35
CA ARG A 232 24.46 -30.07 3.86
C ARG A 232 24.55 -31.06 2.69
N ARG A 233 25.71 -31.05 2.03
CA ARG A 233 26.18 -32.17 1.19
C ARG A 233 27.34 -32.82 1.93
N GLY A 234 27.18 -34.10 2.24
CA GLY A 234 28.27 -35.04 2.53
C GLY A 234 29.03 -34.82 3.83
N ARG A 235 28.55 -35.46 4.90
CA ARG A 235 29.48 -36.23 5.73
C ARG A 235 29.06 -37.69 5.59
N ALA A 236 30.02 -38.48 5.14
CA ALA A 236 29.99 -39.92 5.00
C ALA A 236 29.54 -40.62 6.29
#